data_AF-A0A8X8KCH0-F1
#
_entry.id   AF-A0A8X8KCH0-F1
#
_cell.length_a   1.000
_cell.length_b   1.000
_cell.length_c   1.000
_cell.angle_alpha   90.00
_cell.angle_beta   90.00
_cell.angle_gamma   90.00
#
_symmetry.space_group_name_H-M   'P 1'
#
loop_
_entity.id
_entity.type
_entity.pdbx_description
1 polymer ?
#
loop_
_entity_poly.entity_id
_entity_poly.type
_entity_poly.pdbx_seq_one_letter_code
_entity_poly.pdbx_strand_id
1 'polypeptide(L)'
;NTLFLYAVPGLAVSGHNLVNLPIIRSVADLQGMLQMPDWGMIGSKAVWVTAIALTFITSLESLLSVEATDKLDVFKRRTPLDRELLGQGVANIASGLIGGLPVAAVI
;
A
#
# COMPACT_ATOMS: atom_id res chain seq x y z
N ASN A 1 -7.43 21.78 -22.81
CA ASN A 1 -7.06 20.70 -23.73
C ASN A 1 -7.07 21.15 -25.20
N THR A 2 -8.11 21.84 -25.66
CA THR A 2 -8.22 22.34 -27.04
C THR A 2 -7.07 23.26 -27.47
N LEU A 3 -6.65 24.21 -26.63
CA LEU A 3 -5.48 25.07 -26.89
C LEU A 3 -4.15 24.29 -27.03
N PHE A 4 -3.97 23.22 -26.25
CA PHE A 4 -2.75 22.40 -26.28
C PHE A 4 -2.71 21.46 -27.49
N LEU A 5 -3.86 20.93 -27.93
CA LEU A 5 -3.95 20.16 -29.17
C LEU A 5 -3.52 20.96 -30.40
N TYR A 6 -3.72 22.28 -30.40
CA TYR A 6 -3.35 23.16 -31.50
C TYR A 6 -1.96 23.78 -31.37
N ALA A 7 -1.50 24.12 -30.17
CA ALA A 7 -0.22 24.82 -29.96
C ALA A 7 0.97 23.86 -29.74
N VAL A 8 0.80 22.82 -28.92
CA VAL A 8 1.86 21.84 -28.59
C VAL A 8 1.21 20.47 -28.33
N PRO A 9 0.91 19.67 -29.37
CA PRO A 9 0.14 18.44 -29.23
C PRO A 9 0.83 17.37 -28.35
N GLY A 10 2.14 17.46 -28.12
CA GLY A 10 2.87 16.55 -27.22
C GLY A 10 2.57 16.74 -25.72
N LEU A 11 2.04 17.91 -25.33
CA LEU A 11 1.60 18.20 -23.95
C LEU A 11 0.06 18.08 -23.80
N ALA A 12 -0.65 17.74 -24.87
CA ALA A 12 -2.08 17.57 -24.82
C ALA A 12 -2.44 16.31 -24.03
N VAL A 13 -3.32 16.46 -23.03
CA VAL A 13 -3.77 15.35 -22.21
C VAL A 13 -4.85 14.59 -22.98
N SER A 14 -4.43 13.59 -23.74
CA SER A 14 -5.32 12.66 -24.43
C SER A 14 -5.88 11.60 -23.46
N GLY A 15 -6.97 10.92 -23.84
CA GLY A 15 -7.62 9.91 -22.99
C GLY A 15 -6.72 8.75 -22.55
N HIS A 16 -5.62 8.49 -23.28
CA HIS A 16 -4.59 7.50 -22.91
C HIS A 16 -3.71 7.94 -21.72
N ASN A 17 -3.71 9.23 -21.36
CA ASN A 17 -3.01 9.76 -20.18
C ASN A 17 -3.89 9.76 -18.93
N LEU A 18 -5.16 9.38 -19.07
CA LEU A 18 -6.10 9.29 -17.95
C LEU A 18 -6.08 7.86 -17.40
N VAL A 19 -5.92 7.75 -16.09
CA VAL A 19 -6.02 6.47 -15.38
C VAL A 19 -7.48 6.01 -15.46
N ASN A 20 -7.75 5.06 -16.36
CA ASN A 20 -9.06 4.44 -16.47
C ASN A 20 -9.24 3.42 -15.34
N LEU A 21 -9.89 3.86 -14.27
CA LEU A 21 -10.28 2.98 -13.18
C LEU A 21 -11.52 2.17 -13.59
N PRO A 22 -11.56 0.86 -13.29
CA PRO A 22 -12.75 0.06 -13.51
C PRO A 22 -13.93 0.61 -12.70
N ILE A 23 -15.08 0.74 -13.35
CA ILE A 23 -16.29 1.29 -12.73
C ILE A 23 -17.04 0.13 -12.06
N ILE A 24 -17.09 0.14 -10.74
CA ILE A 24 -17.83 -0.84 -9.96
C ILE A 24 -19.33 -0.51 -10.05
N ARG A 25 -20.12 -1.39 -10.67
CA ARG A 25 -21.58 -1.21 -10.79
C ARG A 25 -22.36 -2.19 -9.91
N SER A 26 -21.72 -3.26 -9.46
CA SER A 26 -22.32 -4.31 -8.65
C SER A 26 -21.34 -4.97 -7.68
N VAL A 27 -21.86 -5.69 -6.69
CA VAL A 27 -21.06 -6.50 -5.76
C VAL A 27 -20.35 -7.66 -6.48
N ALA A 28 -20.91 -8.15 -7.59
CA ALA A 28 -20.27 -9.17 -8.43
C ALA A 28 -19.00 -8.61 -9.12
N ASP A 29 -19.02 -7.35 -9.54
CA ASP A 29 -17.83 -6.68 -10.10
C ASP A 29 -16.72 -6.53 -9.05
N LEU A 30 -17.08 -6.27 -7.78
CA LEU A 30 -16.13 -6.24 -6.66
C LEU A 30 -15.47 -7.59 -6.43
N GLN A 31 -16.25 -8.68 -6.46
CA GLN A 31 -15.72 -10.02 -6.25
C GLN A 31 -14.72 -10.43 -7.35
N GLY A 32 -14.94 -10.00 -8.60
CA GLY A 32 -14.00 -10.22 -9.70
C GLY A 32 -12.70 -9.43 -9.60
N MET A 33 -12.66 -8.37 -8.78
CA MET A 33 -11.48 -7.55 -8.54
C MET A 33 -10.65 -8.01 -7.32
N LEU A 34 -11.26 -8.72 -6.38
CA LEU A 34 -10.54 -9.28 -5.22
C LEU A 34 -9.69 -10.48 -5.67
N GLN A 35 -8.39 -10.25 -5.79
CA GLN A 35 -7.43 -11.30 -6.12
C GLN A 35 -7.13 -12.14 -4.88
N MET A 36 -7.65 -13.36 -4.82
CA MET A 36 -7.33 -14.25 -3.71
C MET A 36 -5.86 -14.69 -3.73
N PRO A 37 -5.24 -14.97 -2.56
CA PRO A 37 -3.86 -15.40 -2.49
C PRO A 37 -3.65 -16.73 -3.23
N ASP A 38 -2.65 -16.78 -4.11
CA ASP A 38 -2.19 -18.02 -4.74
C ASP A 38 -1.23 -18.76 -3.80
N TRP A 39 -1.77 -19.76 -3.11
CA TRP A 39 -1.01 -20.61 -2.19
C TRP A 39 0.06 -21.47 -2.87
N GLY A 40 0.01 -21.64 -4.20
CA GLY A 40 1.08 -22.30 -4.96
C GLY A 40 2.41 -21.52 -4.92
N MET A 41 2.36 -20.21 -4.66
CA MET A 41 3.53 -19.35 -4.61
C MET A 41 4.30 -19.38 -3.28
N ILE A 42 3.78 -20.05 -2.23
CA ILE A 42 4.45 -20.12 -0.92
C ILE A 42 5.87 -20.74 -1.03
N GLY A 43 6.08 -21.66 -1.96
CA GLY A 43 7.40 -22.26 -2.21
C GLY A 43 8.36 -21.37 -3.00
N SER A 44 7.90 -20.22 -3.51
CA SER A 44 8.71 -19.34 -4.33
C SER A 44 9.72 -18.57 -3.49
N LYS A 45 11.00 -18.72 -3.82
CA LYS A 45 12.08 -17.94 -3.19
C LYS A 45 11.85 -16.43 -3.35
N ALA A 46 11.31 -15.99 -4.49
CA ALA A 46 11.06 -14.57 -4.74
C ALA A 46 10.08 -13.96 -3.72
N VAL A 47 9.01 -14.68 -3.39
CA VAL A 47 8.01 -14.24 -2.42
C VAL A 47 8.65 -14.03 -1.05
N TRP A 48 9.48 -14.97 -0.59
CA TRP A 48 10.16 -14.85 0.71
C TRP A 48 11.19 -13.72 0.74
N VAL A 49 11.96 -13.52 -0.33
CA VAL A 49 12.91 -12.40 -0.39
C VAL A 49 12.17 -11.07 -0.30
N THR A 50 11.10 -10.90 -1.07
CA THR A 50 10.29 -9.68 -1.04
C THR A 50 9.61 -9.48 0.32
N ALA A 51 9.03 -10.54 0.91
CA ALA A 51 8.36 -10.47 2.21
C ALA A 51 9.33 -10.06 3.32
N ILE A 52 10.54 -10.64 3.37
CA ILE A 52 11.57 -10.29 4.34
C ILE A 52 12.03 -8.85 4.14
N ALA A 53 12.33 -8.46 2.90
CA ALA A 53 12.75 -7.08 2.59
C ALA A 53 11.69 -6.07 3.04
N LEU A 54 10.43 -6.33 2.74
CA LEU A 54 9.33 -5.47 3.11
C LEU A 54 9.16 -5.38 4.62
N THR A 55 9.24 -6.51 5.32
CA THR A 55 9.16 -6.56 6.78
C THR A 55 10.22 -5.65 7.43
N PHE A 56 11.44 -5.64 6.91
CA PHE A 56 12.49 -4.75 7.42
C PHE A 56 12.19 -3.28 7.12
N ILE A 57 11.80 -2.97 5.89
CA ILE A 57 11.48 -1.58 5.48
C ILE A 57 10.34 -1.03 6.36
N THR A 58 9.24 -1.76 6.48
CA THR A 58 8.06 -1.30 7.23
C THR A 58 8.35 -1.20 8.73
N SER A 59 9.14 -2.11 9.29
CA SER A 59 9.55 -2.04 10.70
C SER A 59 10.41 -0.81 10.99
N LEU A 60 11.32 -0.46 10.08
CA LEU A 60 12.17 0.72 10.22
C LEU A 60 11.35 2.02 10.07
N GLU A 61 10.46 2.10 9.09
CA GLU A 61 9.58 3.27 8.94
C GLU A 61 8.67 3.45 10.16
N SER A 62 8.12 2.36 10.68
CA SER A 62 7.29 2.38 11.89
C SER A 62 8.05 2.89 13.11
N LEU A 63 9.27 2.40 13.35
CA LEU A 63 10.12 2.85 14.44
C LEU A 63 10.45 4.34 14.31
N LEU A 64 10.80 4.79 13.11
CA LEU A 64 11.12 6.21 12.85
C LEU A 64 9.89 7.11 13.03
N SER A 65 8.72 6.68 12.57
CA SER A 65 7.46 7.42 12.73
C SER A 65 7.05 7.54 14.20
N VAL A 66 7.16 6.44 14.95
CA VAL A 66 6.93 6.43 16.40
C VAL A 66 7.93 7.33 17.12
N GLU A 67 9.22 7.26 16.79
CA GLU A 67 10.24 8.11 17.42
C GLU A 67 10.02 9.60 17.12
N ALA A 68 9.66 9.94 15.90
CA ALA A 68 9.33 11.31 15.51
C ALA A 68 8.08 11.82 16.24
N THR A 69 7.04 10.98 16.35
CA THR A 69 5.80 11.32 17.08
C THR A 69 6.05 11.47 18.58
N ASP A 70 6.79 10.56 19.20
CA ASP A 70 7.16 10.63 20.62
C ASP A 70 8.01 11.88 20.92
N LYS A 71 8.85 12.33 19.98
CA LYS A 71 9.62 13.59 20.10
C LYS A 71 8.74 14.84 20.01
N LEU A 72 7.66 14.79 19.22
CA LEU A 72 6.70 15.88 19.07
C LEU A 72 5.63 15.90 20.17
N ASP A 73 5.38 14.78 20.86
CA ASP A 73 4.37 14.68 21.91
C ASP A 73 4.76 15.55 23.12
N VAL A 74 4.00 16.63 23.32
CA VAL A 74 4.14 17.54 24.47
C VAL A 74 4.00 16.78 25.80
N PHE A 75 3.21 15.70 25.81
CA PHE A 75 2.99 14.86 26.99
C PHE A 75 4.04 13.76 27.18
N LYS A 76 5.03 13.65 26.28
CA LYS A 76 6.14 12.68 26.32
C LYS A 76 5.73 11.25 26.62
N ARG A 77 4.60 10.80 26.06
CA ARG A 77 4.18 9.40 26.19
C ARG A 77 5.13 8.53 25.40
N ARG A 78 5.35 7.30 25.88
CA ARG A 78 6.14 6.28 25.18
C ARG A 78 5.19 5.32 24.49
N THR A 79 5.34 5.19 23.19
CA THR A 79 4.53 4.26 22.40
C THR A 79 5.13 2.84 22.47
N PRO A 80 4.33 1.81 22.79
CA PRO A 80 4.82 0.43 22.82
C PRO A 80 5.01 -0.13 21.40
N LEU A 81 6.27 -0.19 20.93
CA LEU A 81 6.62 -0.65 19.58
C LEU A 81 6.17 -2.07 19.26
N ASP A 82 6.21 -2.99 20.21
CA ASP A 82 5.81 -4.38 19.98
C ASP A 82 4.34 -4.50 19.56
N ARG A 83 3.49 -3.61 20.09
CA ARG A 83 2.06 -3.56 19.74
C ARG A 83 1.83 -2.97 18.35
N GLU A 84 2.65 -2.01 17.97
CA GLU A 84 2.62 -1.41 16.63
C GLU A 84 3.03 -2.45 15.57
N LEU A 85 4.13 -3.17 15.80
CA LEU A 85 4.60 -4.24 14.91
C LEU A 85 3.56 -5.37 14.78
N LEU A 86 2.94 -5.77 15.89
CA LEU A 86 1.86 -6.75 15.86
C LEU A 86 0.66 -6.23 15.06
N GLY A 87 0.26 -4.98 15.28
CA GLY A 87 -0.83 -4.33 14.55
C GLY A 87 -0.59 -4.32 13.05
N GLN A 88 0.63 -3.97 12.62
CA GLN A 88 1.04 -3.98 11.22
C GLN A 88 1.06 -5.39 10.64
N GLY A 89 1.56 -6.38 11.39
CA GLY A 89 1.54 -7.77 10.97
C GLY A 89 0.11 -8.26 10.71
N VAL A 90 -0.81 -7.99 11.63
CA VAL A 90 -2.23 -8.35 11.48
C VAL A 90 -2.87 -7.62 10.31
N ALA A 91 -2.61 -6.33 10.14
CA ALA A 91 -3.14 -5.55 9.02
C ALA A 91 -2.63 -6.07 7.67
N ASN A 92 -1.35 -6.42 7.58
CA ASN A 92 -0.74 -6.97 6.36
C ASN A 92 -1.27 -8.36 6.01
N ILE A 93 -1.47 -9.22 7.00
CA ILE A 93 -2.10 -10.53 6.80
C ILE A 93 -3.54 -10.35 6.31
N ALA A 94 -4.33 -9.50 6.97
CA ALA A 94 -5.71 -9.25 6.58
C ALA A 94 -5.81 -8.66 5.17
N SER A 95 -4.94 -7.70 4.83
CA SER A 95 -4.85 -7.10 3.50
C SER A 95 -4.52 -8.15 2.44
N GLY A 96 -3.48 -8.96 2.65
CA GLY A 96 -3.08 -9.99 1.69
C GLY A 96 -4.16 -11.06 1.45
N LEU A 97 -4.93 -11.42 2.48
CA LEU A 97 -6.01 -12.40 2.36
C LEU A 97 -7.18 -11.94 1.49
N ILE A 98 -7.43 -10.63 1.42
CA ILE A 98 -8.48 -10.05 0.57
C ILE A 98 -7.93 -9.55 -0.79
N GLY A 99 -6.68 -9.86 -1.13
CA GLY A 99 -6.04 -9.38 -2.36
C GLY A 99 -5.56 -7.93 -2.32
N GLY A 100 -5.49 -7.37 -1.12
CA GLY A 100 -4.94 -6.05 -0.86
C GLY A 100 -3.42 -6.02 -0.93
N LEU A 101 -2.89 -4.83 -1.14
CA LEU A 101 -1.46 -4.57 -1.12
C LEU A 101 -0.95 -4.47 0.32
N PRO A 102 0.36 -4.67 0.54
CA PRO A 102 0.95 -4.45 1.84
C PRO A 102 0.70 -3.03 2.36
N VAL A 103 0.33 -2.95 3.64
CA VAL A 103 0.02 -1.74 4.38
C VAL A 103 1.23 -1.34 5.24
N ALA A 104 1.60 -0.07 5.16
CA ALA A 104 2.65 0.56 5.97
C ALA A 104 2.07 1.77 6.73
N ALA A 105 2.64 2.07 7.89
CA ALA A 105 2.31 3.29 8.62
C ALA A 105 2.87 4.51 7.87
N VAL A 106 2.04 5.53 7.65
CA VAL A 106 2.46 6.81 7.07
C VAL A 106 2.57 7.85 8.19
N ILE A 107 3.58 8.71 8.08
CA ILE A 107 3.92 9.81 9.00
C ILE A 107 2.86 10.91 8.96
#